data_AF-A0A9N9R9Y0-F1
#
_entry.id   AF-A0A9N9R9Y0-F1
#
_cell.length_a   1.000
_cell.length_b   1.000
_cell.length_c   1.000
_cell.angle_alpha   90.00
_cell.angle_beta   90.00
_cell.angle_gamma   90.00
#
_symmetry.space_group_name_H-M   'P 1'
#
loop_
_entity.id
_entity.type
_entity.pdbx_description
1 polymer ?
#
loop_
_entity_poly.entity_id
_entity_poly.type
_entity_poly.pdbx_seq_one_letter_code
_entity_poly.pdbx_strand_id
1 'polypeptide(L)'
;MLLDDERLKSILADVAKKLKVDKKWRYVIKKLDEEIVNYSGNLRLISLIDKTNDKVYKLICKTPPNWAIASIVDAIVINEYHAYSTLFPIFKSLKSSVDVDNLFPECYYIDSKPDNRVLVFQDMTSKGFERRHGNNFDFNHMTVTLETIAKYHALSFILRENDISNVYANRLKSFSEKRPECLFEFIKHFVDEWLPVFKDKYYVHVLEGISKNIERNMEECVAKAKGLVYGHGDLWKENILFKYSVSIVYYHT
;
A
#
# COMPACT_ATOMS: atom_id res chain seq x y z
N MET A 1 -7.35 16.02 8.58
CA MET A 1 -7.54 17.28 7.82
C MET A 1 -7.93 16.94 6.39
N LEU A 2 -9.05 17.46 5.88
CA LEU A 2 -9.44 17.29 4.49
C LEU A 2 -8.53 18.15 3.60
N LEU A 3 -8.07 17.60 2.49
CA LEU A 3 -7.30 18.34 1.49
C LEU A 3 -8.21 19.36 0.81
N ASP A 4 -7.92 20.65 0.95
CA ASP A 4 -8.66 21.70 0.26
C ASP A 4 -8.31 21.76 -1.24
N ASP A 5 -9.16 22.42 -2.03
CA ASP A 5 -9.05 22.42 -3.50
C ASP A 5 -7.84 23.22 -4.00
N GLU A 6 -7.48 24.32 -3.34
CA GLU A 6 -6.31 25.13 -3.73
C GLU A 6 -5.02 24.34 -3.53
N ARG A 7 -4.91 23.65 -2.38
CA ARG A 7 -3.79 22.79 -2.07
C ARG A 7 -3.74 21.59 -3.00
N LEU A 8 -4.87 20.96 -3.30
CA LEU A 8 -4.94 19.89 -4.29
C LEU A 8 -4.45 20.36 -5.67
N LYS A 9 -4.88 21.52 -6.13
CA LYS A 9 -4.46 22.10 -7.41
C LYS A 9 -2.96 22.38 -7.45
N SER A 10 -2.38 22.87 -6.35
CA SER A 10 -0.93 23.05 -6.20
C SER A 10 -0.18 21.72 -6.33
N ILE A 11 -0.63 20.68 -5.61
CA ILE A 11 -0.06 19.33 -5.69
C ILE A 11 -0.15 18.78 -7.12
N LEU A 12 -1.29 18.94 -7.78
CA LEU A 12 -1.48 18.47 -9.16
C LEU A 12 -0.62 19.24 -10.17
N ALA A 13 -0.25 20.49 -9.89
CA ALA A 13 0.72 21.21 -10.71
C ALA A 13 2.11 20.57 -10.64
N ASP A 14 2.55 20.10 -9.47
CA ASP A 14 3.82 19.39 -9.32
C ASP A 14 3.76 17.99 -9.93
N VAL A 15 2.63 17.29 -9.79
CA VAL A 15 2.38 16.02 -10.48
C VAL A 15 2.43 16.19 -12.01
N ALA A 16 1.80 17.25 -12.56
CA ALA A 16 1.84 17.55 -13.98
C ALA A 16 3.28 17.76 -14.48
N LYS A 17 4.09 18.54 -13.75
CA LYS A 17 5.52 18.71 -14.06
C LYS A 17 6.26 17.37 -14.06
N LYS A 18 6.04 16.53 -13.06
CA LYS A 18 6.69 15.20 -12.98
C LYS A 18 6.29 14.29 -14.14
N LEU A 19 5.04 14.37 -14.57
CA LEU A 19 4.50 13.66 -15.73
C LEU A 19 4.90 14.28 -17.08
N LYS A 20 5.65 15.39 -17.07
CA LYS A 20 6.00 16.18 -18.26
C LYS A 20 4.76 16.64 -19.04
N VAL A 21 3.69 16.98 -18.33
CA VAL A 21 2.49 17.61 -18.86
C VAL A 21 2.65 19.12 -18.78
N ASP A 22 2.68 19.78 -19.93
CA ASP A 22 2.91 21.22 -20.07
C ASP A 22 1.74 22.09 -19.57
N LYS A 23 1.89 23.41 -19.69
CA LYS A 23 1.07 24.50 -19.09
C LYS A 23 -0.46 24.39 -19.25
N LYS A 24 -1.00 23.50 -20.08
CA LYS A 24 -2.44 23.31 -20.28
C LYS A 24 -2.90 21.94 -19.81
N TRP A 25 -3.32 21.87 -18.55
CA TRP A 25 -4.00 20.70 -18.00
C TRP A 25 -5.30 21.11 -17.31
N ARG A 26 -6.17 20.13 -17.08
CA ARG A 26 -7.28 20.22 -16.14
C ARG A 26 -7.34 18.93 -15.34
N TYR A 27 -8.13 18.90 -14.28
CA TYR A 27 -8.40 17.67 -13.55
C TYR A 27 -9.89 17.50 -13.30
N VAL A 28 -10.29 16.26 -13.06
CA VAL A 28 -11.63 15.88 -12.64
C VAL A 28 -11.48 14.97 -11.43
N ILE A 29 -12.21 15.27 -10.36
CA ILE A 29 -12.36 14.36 -9.22
C ILE A 29 -13.50 13.40 -9.55
N LYS A 30 -13.22 12.11 -9.48
CA LYS A 30 -14.23 11.06 -9.69
C LYS A 30 -14.82 10.64 -8.35
N LYS A 31 -16.11 10.31 -8.37
CA LYS A 31 -16.76 9.67 -7.23
C LYS A 31 -16.05 8.33 -6.95
N LEU A 32 -15.73 8.10 -5.68
CA LEU A 32 -15.23 6.80 -5.23
C LEU A 32 -16.40 5.81 -5.28
N ASP A 33 -16.14 4.61 -5.78
CA ASP A 33 -17.10 3.51 -5.68
C ASP A 33 -17.41 3.24 -4.20
N GLU A 34 -18.70 3.14 -3.85
CA GLU A 34 -19.18 2.98 -2.49
C GLU A 34 -18.77 1.63 -1.89
N GLU A 35 -18.42 0.65 -2.74
CA GLU A 35 -17.88 -0.64 -2.30
C GLU A 35 -16.39 -0.58 -1.92
N ILE A 36 -15.67 0.51 -2.22
CA ILE A 36 -14.25 0.64 -1.85
C ILE A 36 -14.15 0.90 -0.35
N VAL A 37 -13.57 -0.06 0.36
CA VAL A 37 -13.29 0.08 1.79
C VAL A 37 -11.81 0.41 1.98
N ASN A 38 -11.53 1.54 2.65
CA ASN A 38 -10.17 1.93 3.00
C ASN A 38 -10.14 2.53 4.41
N TYR A 39 -9.63 1.75 5.38
CA TYR A 39 -9.59 2.16 6.79
C TYR A 39 -8.44 3.12 7.10
N SER A 40 -7.27 2.89 6.49
CA SER A 40 -6.02 3.58 6.81
C SER A 40 -5.77 4.83 5.96
N GLY A 41 -6.84 5.56 5.57
CA GLY A 41 -6.73 6.82 4.84
C GLY A 41 -8.01 7.28 4.18
N ASN A 42 -7.95 8.42 3.51
CA ASN A 42 -9.02 8.93 2.66
C ASN A 42 -8.53 8.95 1.21
N LEU A 43 -9.32 8.41 0.28
CA LEU A 43 -8.97 8.33 -1.14
C LEU A 43 -9.77 9.32 -1.97
N ARG A 44 -9.10 10.04 -2.87
CA ARG A 44 -9.72 10.81 -3.96
C ARG A 44 -9.20 10.30 -5.29
N LEU A 45 -10.11 9.85 -6.15
CA LEU A 45 -9.79 9.44 -7.51
C LEU A 45 -9.71 10.67 -8.41
N ILE A 46 -8.61 10.83 -9.12
CA ILE A 46 -8.33 12.02 -9.93
C ILE A 46 -7.99 11.58 -11.35
N SER A 47 -8.59 12.25 -12.33
CA SER A 47 -8.15 12.19 -13.72
C SER A 47 -7.49 13.51 -14.07
N LEU A 48 -6.16 13.51 -14.20
CA LEU A 48 -5.39 14.64 -14.71
C LEU A 48 -5.31 14.53 -16.23
N ILE A 49 -5.72 15.59 -16.93
CA ILE A 49 -5.94 15.58 -18.37
C ILE A 49 -5.02 16.61 -19.00
N ASP A 50 -4.09 16.13 -19.81
CA ASP A 50 -3.24 16.94 -20.66
C ASP A 50 -4.08 17.43 -21.85
N LYS A 51 -4.31 18.75 -21.95
CA LYS A 51 -5.13 19.32 -23.02
C LYS A 51 -4.39 19.45 -24.35
N THR A 52 -3.09 19.15 -24.39
CA THR A 52 -2.30 19.24 -25.62
C THR A 52 -2.48 18.03 -26.52
N ASN A 53 -2.75 16.86 -25.93
CA ASN A 53 -2.85 15.57 -26.60
C ASN A 53 -4.04 14.73 -26.10
N ASP A 54 -4.91 15.31 -25.26
CA ASP A 54 -6.06 14.67 -24.60
C ASP A 54 -5.72 13.41 -23.78
N LYS A 55 -4.45 13.24 -23.39
CA LYS A 55 -4.01 12.11 -22.58
C LYS A 55 -4.51 12.25 -21.15
N VAL A 56 -5.05 11.16 -20.63
CA VAL A 56 -5.59 11.07 -19.27
C VAL A 56 -4.68 10.23 -18.38
N TYR A 57 -4.23 10.83 -17.29
CA TYR A 57 -3.51 10.17 -16.21
C TYR A 57 -4.48 9.91 -15.06
N LYS A 58 -4.73 8.63 -14.76
CA LYS A 58 -5.54 8.25 -13.60
C LYS A 58 -4.66 8.17 -12.36
N LEU A 59 -5.06 8.89 -11.32
CA LEU A 59 -4.29 9.09 -10.10
C LEU A 59 -5.17 8.83 -8.88
N ILE A 60 -4.55 8.38 -7.79
CA ILE A 60 -5.15 8.31 -6.47
C ILE A 60 -4.42 9.31 -5.58
N CYS A 61 -5.18 10.21 -4.95
CA CYS A 61 -4.68 11.08 -3.90
C CYS A 61 -5.17 10.53 -2.55
N LYS A 62 -4.22 10.14 -1.70
CA LYS A 62 -4.47 9.59 -0.37
C LYS A 62 -4.02 10.57 0.70
N THR A 63 -4.87 10.81 1.69
CA THR A 63 -4.51 11.53 2.92
C THR A 63 -4.71 10.62 4.14
N PRO A 64 -4.06 10.92 5.28
CA PRO A 64 -4.26 10.15 6.50
C PRO A 64 -5.72 10.07 6.94
N PRO A 65 -6.11 9.03 7.68
CA PRO A 65 -7.42 8.94 8.28
C PRO A 65 -7.60 10.03 9.35
N ASN A 66 -8.86 10.40 9.62
CA ASN A 66 -9.19 11.37 10.66
C ASN A 66 -9.44 10.65 11.99
N TRP A 67 -8.42 9.97 12.52
CA TRP A 67 -8.51 9.28 13.81
C TRP A 67 -8.06 10.18 14.96
N ALA A 68 -8.60 9.93 16.16
CA ALA A 68 -8.33 10.76 17.33
C ALA A 68 -6.88 10.65 17.83
N ILE A 69 -6.23 9.51 17.61
CA ILE A 69 -4.89 9.22 18.16
C ILE A 69 -3.83 9.43 17.08
N ALA A 70 -3.26 10.63 17.04
CA ALA A 70 -2.27 11.03 16.05
C ALA A 70 -1.04 10.10 16.00
N SER A 71 -0.54 9.62 17.13
CA SER A 71 0.63 8.72 17.18
C SER A 71 0.42 7.38 16.44
N ILE A 72 -0.81 6.87 16.42
CA ILE A 72 -1.17 5.66 15.67
C ILE A 72 -1.22 5.97 14.17
N VAL A 73 -1.83 7.10 13.81
CA VAL A 73 -1.86 7.57 12.42
C VAL A 73 -0.44 7.73 11.88
N ASP A 74 0.45 8.34 12.67
CA ASP A 74 1.87 8.51 12.36
C ASP A 74 2.56 7.15 12.15
N ALA A 75 2.37 6.21 13.08
CA ALA A 75 3.00 4.89 13.00
C ALA A 75 2.64 4.12 11.72
N ILE A 76 1.42 4.28 11.21
CA ILE A 76 0.94 3.61 10.00
C ILE A 76 1.39 4.37 8.75
N VAL A 77 1.15 5.68 8.69
CA VAL A 77 1.38 6.49 7.48
C VAL A 77 2.86 6.66 7.16
N ILE A 78 3.73 6.79 8.17
CA ILE A 78 5.16 7.02 7.93
C ILE A 78 5.80 5.84 7.20
N ASN A 79 5.34 4.61 7.45
CA ASN A 79 5.85 3.42 6.77
C ASN A 79 5.43 3.39 5.30
N GLU A 80 4.19 3.76 4.98
CA GLU A 80 3.74 3.90 3.58
C GLU A 80 4.55 4.98 2.86
N TYR A 81 4.81 6.12 3.50
CA TYR A 81 5.59 7.19 2.89
C TYR A 81 7.04 6.77 2.67
N HIS A 82 7.66 6.10 3.64
CA HIS A 82 9.00 5.54 3.48
C HIS A 82 9.06 4.51 2.34
N ALA A 83 8.02 3.68 2.19
CA ALA A 83 7.95 2.72 1.10
C ALA A 83 8.01 3.42 -0.26
N TYR A 84 7.16 4.41 -0.50
CA TYR A 84 7.11 5.12 -1.78
C TYR A 84 8.27 6.09 -2.00
N SER A 85 8.78 6.76 -0.95
CA SER A 85 9.86 7.75 -1.09
C SER A 85 11.23 7.12 -1.23
N THR A 86 11.41 5.89 -0.73
CA THR A 86 12.74 5.31 -0.52
C THR A 86 12.81 3.86 -0.93
N LEU A 87 12.03 2.97 -0.30
CA LEU A 87 12.16 1.53 -0.52
C LEU A 87 11.86 1.12 -1.97
N PHE A 88 10.73 1.57 -2.51
CA PHE A 88 10.26 1.24 -3.86
C PHE A 88 11.21 1.77 -4.95
N PRO A 89 11.71 3.02 -4.90
CA PRO A 89 12.79 3.46 -5.78
C PRO A 89 14.05 2.59 -5.71
N ILE A 90 14.46 2.16 -4.50
CA ILE A 90 15.61 1.26 -4.34
C ILE A 90 15.32 -0.08 -5.01
N PHE A 91 14.17 -0.70 -4.74
CA PHE A 91 13.75 -1.95 -5.36
C PHE A 91 13.72 -1.87 -6.90
N LYS A 92 13.23 -0.76 -7.47
CA LYS A 92 13.26 -0.52 -8.92
C LYS A 92 14.68 -0.41 -9.49
N SER A 93 15.64 0.04 -8.69
CA SER A 93 17.05 0.15 -9.10
C SER A 93 17.83 -1.16 -9.02
N LEU A 94 17.30 -2.17 -8.32
CA LEU A 94 17.95 -3.47 -8.18
C LEU A 94 17.94 -4.22 -9.51
N LYS A 95 19.08 -4.83 -9.85
CA LYS A 95 19.14 -5.79 -10.94
C LYS A 95 18.45 -7.08 -10.49
N SER A 96 17.21 -7.28 -10.93
CA SER A 96 16.43 -8.48 -10.64
C SER A 96 15.55 -8.85 -11.84
N SER A 97 15.08 -10.09 -11.87
CA SER A 97 14.07 -10.56 -12.83
C SER A 97 12.63 -10.23 -12.41
N VAL A 98 12.45 -9.59 -11.25
CA VAL A 98 11.13 -9.24 -10.71
C VAL A 98 10.60 -8.03 -11.45
N ASP A 99 9.36 -8.13 -11.96
CA ASP A 99 8.65 -7.00 -12.57
C ASP A 99 8.12 -6.05 -11.48
N VAL A 100 9.00 -5.15 -11.04
CA VAL A 100 8.72 -4.21 -9.95
C VAL A 100 7.63 -3.20 -10.32
N ASP A 101 7.48 -2.84 -11.59
CA ASP A 101 6.51 -1.83 -12.06
C ASP A 101 5.05 -2.25 -11.93
N ASN A 102 4.81 -3.55 -11.78
CA ASN A 102 3.49 -4.13 -11.54
C ASN A 102 3.29 -4.60 -10.09
N LEU A 103 4.32 -4.56 -9.23
CA LEU A 103 4.18 -4.89 -7.81
C LEU A 103 3.56 -3.75 -6.99
N PHE A 104 3.85 -2.51 -7.34
CA PHE A 104 3.32 -1.34 -6.64
C PHE A 104 3.14 -0.15 -7.59
N PRO A 105 2.16 0.75 -7.30
CA PRO A 105 1.92 1.94 -8.10
C PRO A 105 3.13 2.87 -8.22
N GLU A 106 3.23 3.59 -9.33
CA GLU A 106 4.17 4.72 -9.43
C GLU A 106 3.72 5.86 -8.51
N CYS A 107 4.64 6.40 -7.72
CA CYS A 107 4.36 7.56 -6.89
C CYS A 107 4.71 8.84 -7.64
N TYR A 108 3.80 9.80 -7.67
CA TYR A 108 3.99 11.09 -8.33
C TYR A 108 4.28 12.25 -7.37
N TYR A 109 3.76 12.20 -6.15
CA TYR A 109 3.95 13.26 -5.16
C TYR A 109 3.83 12.71 -3.74
N ILE A 110 4.66 13.23 -2.83
CA ILE A 110 4.60 12.93 -1.40
C ILE A 110 4.88 14.21 -0.64
N ASP A 111 4.04 14.54 0.34
CA ASP A 111 4.39 15.43 1.44
C ASP A 111 4.17 14.66 2.74
N SER A 112 5.21 14.50 3.54
CA SER A 112 5.21 13.74 4.79
C SER A 112 5.11 14.61 6.04
N LYS A 113 5.10 15.95 5.89
CA LYS A 113 5.02 16.87 7.02
C LYS A 113 3.69 16.68 7.75
N PRO A 114 3.65 16.69 9.09
CA PRO A 114 2.47 16.34 9.89
C PRO A 114 1.14 16.96 9.41
N ASP A 115 1.13 18.26 9.15
CA ASP A 115 -0.08 18.97 8.73
C ASP A 115 -0.34 18.85 7.21
N ASN A 116 0.65 18.41 6.46
CA ASN A 116 0.59 18.35 5.00
C ASN A 116 0.63 16.93 4.44
N ARG A 117 0.35 15.92 5.25
CA ARG A 117 0.43 14.53 4.80
C ARG A 117 -0.47 14.25 3.60
N VAL A 118 0.15 13.92 2.47
CA VAL A 118 -0.53 13.49 1.24
C VAL A 118 0.40 12.64 0.39
N LEU A 119 -0.19 11.64 -0.26
CA LEU A 119 0.47 10.78 -1.23
C LEU A 119 -0.37 10.78 -2.52
N VAL A 120 0.27 11.06 -3.66
CA VAL A 120 -0.38 10.95 -4.98
C VAL A 120 0.36 9.91 -5.79
N PHE A 121 -0.36 8.88 -6.23
CA PHE A 121 0.20 7.73 -6.93
C PHE A 121 -0.72 7.27 -8.06
N GLN A 122 -0.20 6.36 -8.89
CA GLN A 122 -0.90 5.82 -10.04
C GLN A 122 -2.15 5.04 -9.63
N ASP A 123 -3.27 5.31 -10.30
CA ASP A 123 -4.42 4.42 -10.30
C ASP A 123 -4.13 3.25 -11.26
N MET A 124 -3.90 2.06 -10.70
CA MET A 124 -3.52 0.86 -11.45
C MET A 124 -4.66 0.31 -12.33
N THR A 125 -5.90 0.80 -12.18
CA THR A 125 -6.98 0.47 -13.13
C THR A 125 -6.68 0.98 -14.54
N SER A 126 -5.80 1.98 -14.69
CA SER A 126 -5.29 2.40 -16.00
C SER A 126 -4.44 1.33 -16.70
N LYS A 127 -3.86 0.38 -15.95
CA LYS A 127 -3.07 -0.75 -16.47
C LYS A 127 -3.89 -2.05 -16.60
N GLY A 128 -5.21 -1.98 -16.40
CA GLY A 128 -6.13 -3.13 -16.43
C GLY A 128 -6.13 -3.98 -15.16
N PHE A 129 -5.64 -3.44 -14.04
CA PHE A 129 -5.82 -4.07 -12.73
C PHE A 129 -7.18 -3.70 -12.15
N GLU A 130 -7.78 -4.61 -11.39
CA GLU A 130 -9.05 -4.39 -10.72
C GLU A 130 -9.07 -5.06 -9.36
N ARG A 131 -9.98 -4.61 -8.48
CA ARG A 131 -10.16 -5.21 -7.17
C ARG A 131 -10.85 -6.56 -7.30
N ARG A 132 -10.63 -7.43 -6.31
CA ARG A 132 -11.46 -8.62 -6.17
C ARG A 132 -12.83 -8.24 -5.60
N HIS A 133 -13.87 -8.38 -6.42
CA HIS A 133 -15.25 -8.29 -5.93
C HIS A 133 -15.60 -9.48 -5.02
N GLY A 134 -16.47 -9.28 -4.03
CA GLY A 134 -16.86 -10.31 -3.07
C GLY A 134 -16.00 -10.34 -1.80
N ASN A 135 -16.25 -11.34 -0.94
CA ASN A 135 -15.75 -11.32 0.43
C ASN A 135 -14.38 -11.96 0.62
N ASN A 136 -13.99 -12.94 -0.21
CA ASN A 136 -12.79 -13.75 -0.01
C ASN A 136 -12.03 -13.99 -1.32
N PHE A 137 -10.74 -14.28 -1.20
CA PHE A 137 -9.95 -14.87 -2.28
C PHE A 137 -10.32 -16.33 -2.46
N ASP A 138 -10.54 -16.74 -3.72
CA ASP A 138 -10.49 -18.15 -4.07
C ASP A 138 -9.03 -18.62 -4.19
N PHE A 139 -8.85 -19.91 -4.48
CA PHE A 139 -7.53 -20.51 -4.58
C PHE A 139 -6.61 -19.82 -5.58
N ASN A 140 -7.13 -19.40 -6.75
CA ASN A 140 -6.31 -18.76 -7.77
C ASN A 140 -5.86 -17.36 -7.34
N HIS A 141 -6.76 -16.57 -6.76
CA HIS A 141 -6.42 -15.26 -6.21
C HIS A 141 -5.42 -15.36 -5.07
N MET A 142 -5.58 -16.36 -4.20
CA MET A 142 -4.65 -16.62 -3.10
C MET A 142 -3.27 -17.00 -3.63
N THR A 143 -3.19 -17.91 -4.61
CA THR A 143 -1.93 -18.32 -5.23
C THR A 143 -1.21 -17.12 -5.83
N VAL A 144 -1.88 -16.32 -6.68
CA VAL A 144 -1.28 -15.13 -7.30
C VAL A 144 -0.86 -14.10 -6.25
N THR A 145 -1.65 -13.91 -5.20
CA THR A 145 -1.31 -13.05 -4.06
C THR A 145 -0.02 -13.50 -3.38
N LEU A 146 0.06 -14.78 -3.01
CA LEU A 146 1.22 -15.34 -2.30
C LEU A 146 2.48 -15.32 -3.16
N GLU A 147 2.36 -15.63 -4.46
CA GLU A 147 3.46 -15.50 -5.42
C GLU A 147 3.96 -14.05 -5.56
N THR A 148 3.03 -13.10 -5.57
CA THR A 148 3.34 -11.66 -5.68
C THR A 148 4.06 -11.17 -4.43
N ILE A 149 3.60 -11.59 -3.25
CA ILE A 149 4.27 -11.29 -1.97
C ILE A 149 5.62 -11.99 -1.88
N ALA A 150 5.76 -13.21 -2.39
CA ALA A 150 7.05 -13.89 -2.46
C ALA A 150 8.05 -13.12 -3.34
N LYS A 151 7.61 -12.63 -4.51
CA LYS A 151 8.43 -11.76 -5.38
C LYS A 151 8.82 -10.46 -4.67
N TYR A 152 7.90 -9.84 -3.96
CA TYR A 152 8.17 -8.64 -3.16
C TYR A 152 9.19 -8.91 -2.04
N HIS A 153 9.06 -10.02 -1.31
CA HIS A 153 10.03 -10.43 -0.29
C HIS A 153 11.41 -10.77 -0.89
N ALA A 154 11.45 -11.38 -2.08
CA ALA A 154 12.68 -11.67 -2.79
C ALA A 154 13.52 -10.41 -3.03
N LEU A 155 12.90 -9.25 -3.29
CA LEU A 155 13.60 -7.97 -3.44
C LEU A 155 14.34 -7.56 -2.17
N SER A 156 13.85 -7.90 -0.97
CA SER A 156 14.57 -7.64 0.28
C SER A 156 15.84 -8.49 0.40
N PHE A 157 15.78 -9.74 -0.06
CA PHE A 157 16.96 -10.62 -0.09
C PHE A 157 17.98 -10.16 -1.13
N ILE A 158 17.52 -9.82 -2.33
CA ILE A 158 18.36 -9.27 -3.41
C ILE A 158 19.00 -7.95 -2.97
N LEU A 159 18.26 -7.09 -2.26
CA LEU A 159 18.79 -5.86 -1.68
C LEU A 159 19.91 -6.17 -0.70
N ARG A 160 19.70 -7.09 0.24
CA ARG A 160 20.71 -7.49 1.24
C ARG A 160 21.97 -8.09 0.60
N GLU A 161 21.81 -8.88 -0.47
CA GLU A 161 22.93 -9.48 -1.19
C GLU A 161 23.68 -8.48 -2.09
N ASN A 162 23.00 -7.47 -2.63
CA ASN A 162 23.62 -6.43 -3.46
C ASN A 162 24.17 -5.25 -2.66
N ASP A 163 23.70 -5.01 -1.44
CA ASP A 163 24.15 -3.91 -0.56
C ASP A 163 25.46 -4.25 0.17
N ILE A 164 26.36 -5.00 -0.47
CA ILE A 164 27.69 -5.39 0.05
C ILE A 164 28.53 -4.15 0.43
N SER A 165 28.20 -2.98 -0.13
CA SER A 165 28.84 -1.68 0.14
C SER A 165 28.06 -0.73 1.06
N ASN A 166 26.96 -1.16 1.71
CA ASN A 166 26.11 -0.31 2.59
C ASN A 166 25.62 1.00 1.93
N VAL A 167 25.40 0.98 0.62
CA VAL A 167 24.97 2.15 -0.17
C VAL A 167 23.59 2.63 0.28
N TYR A 168 22.73 1.72 0.74
CA TYR A 168 21.36 2.04 1.13
C TYR A 168 21.11 1.99 2.64
N ALA A 169 22.06 1.49 3.43
CA ALA A 169 21.93 1.28 4.87
C ALA A 169 21.42 2.53 5.63
N ASN A 170 21.94 3.72 5.31
CA ASN A 170 21.55 4.97 6.00
C ASN A 170 20.20 5.54 5.54
N ARG A 171 19.60 4.99 4.47
CA ARG A 171 18.33 5.46 3.91
C ARG A 171 17.17 4.58 4.34
N LEU A 172 17.43 3.31 4.64
CA LEU A 172 16.45 2.31 4.96
C LEU A 172 16.09 2.33 6.45
N LYS A 173 14.80 2.20 6.76
CA LYS A 173 14.37 1.97 8.13
C LYS A 173 14.82 0.60 8.62
N SER A 174 15.18 0.52 9.90
CA SER A 174 15.55 -0.75 10.53
C SER A 174 14.35 -1.69 10.61
N PHE A 175 14.60 -3.00 10.44
CA PHE A 175 13.62 -4.06 10.65
C PHE A 175 13.11 -4.14 12.11
N SER A 176 13.76 -3.45 13.04
CA SER A 176 13.48 -3.46 14.49
C SER A 176 13.11 -2.09 15.07
N GLU A 177 12.62 -1.13 14.28
CA GLU A 177 12.15 0.14 14.83
C GLU A 177 11.09 -0.09 15.91
N LYS A 178 11.32 0.48 17.10
CA LYS A 178 10.38 0.37 18.22
C LYS A 178 9.07 1.03 17.83
N ARG A 179 7.98 0.27 17.91
CA ARG A 179 6.63 0.76 17.65
C ARG A 179 6.08 1.49 18.88
N PRO A 180 5.20 2.47 18.72
CA PRO A 180 4.57 3.10 19.88
C PRO A 180 3.65 2.09 20.58
N GLU A 181 3.68 2.08 21.91
CA GLU A 181 2.92 1.13 22.74
C GLU A 181 1.41 1.18 22.44
N CYS A 182 0.88 2.39 22.21
CA CYS A 182 -0.52 2.59 21.84
C CYS A 182 -0.94 1.90 20.53
N LEU A 183 0.00 1.58 19.63
CA LEU A 183 -0.31 0.79 18.43
C LEU A 183 -0.67 -0.65 18.80
N PHE A 184 0.01 -1.25 19.78
CA PHE A 184 -0.29 -2.60 20.23
C PHE A 184 -1.65 -2.67 20.92
N GLU A 185 -1.94 -1.70 21.78
CA GLU A 185 -3.26 -1.57 22.43
C GLU A 185 -4.37 -1.39 21.40
N PHE A 186 -4.14 -0.56 20.38
CA PHE A 186 -5.08 -0.34 19.29
C PHE A 186 -5.37 -1.64 18.53
N ILE A 187 -4.34 -2.37 18.08
CA ILE A 187 -4.53 -3.63 17.36
C ILE A 187 -5.23 -4.65 18.26
N LYS A 188 -4.82 -4.76 19.53
CA LYS A 188 -5.47 -5.65 20.50
C LYS A 188 -6.95 -5.34 20.65
N HIS A 189 -7.32 -4.07 20.77
CA HIS A 189 -8.71 -3.64 20.87
C HIS A 189 -9.54 -4.12 19.68
N PHE A 190 -9.04 -3.96 18.44
CA PHE A 190 -9.76 -4.50 17.27
C PHE A 190 -9.86 -6.02 17.31
N VAL A 191 -8.79 -6.74 17.65
CA VAL A 191 -8.88 -8.20 17.74
C VAL A 191 -9.95 -8.62 18.76
N ASP A 192 -9.95 -8.00 19.95
CA ASP A 192 -10.92 -8.28 21.01
C ASP A 192 -12.37 -7.95 20.61
N GLU A 193 -12.60 -6.84 19.91
CA GLU A 193 -13.92 -6.46 19.39
C GLU A 193 -14.49 -7.49 18.40
N TRP A 194 -13.63 -8.08 17.57
CA TRP A 194 -14.03 -9.03 16.52
C TRP A 194 -14.02 -10.49 16.97
N LEU A 195 -13.36 -10.84 18.09
CA LEU A 195 -13.33 -12.20 18.64
C LEU A 195 -14.70 -12.87 18.77
N PRO A 196 -15.78 -12.18 19.25
CA PRO A 196 -17.10 -12.78 19.38
C PRO A 196 -17.68 -13.32 18.07
N VAL A 197 -17.28 -12.77 16.91
CA VAL A 197 -17.71 -13.26 15.59
C VAL A 197 -17.19 -14.69 15.33
N PHE A 198 -16.08 -15.06 15.96
CA PHE A 198 -15.42 -16.34 15.79
C PHE A 198 -15.70 -17.32 16.93
N LYS A 199 -16.55 -16.99 17.91
CA LYS A 199 -16.76 -17.77 19.14
C LYS A 199 -17.06 -19.26 18.90
N ASP A 200 -17.78 -19.59 17.83
CA ASP A 200 -18.20 -20.96 17.49
C ASP A 200 -17.21 -21.66 16.54
N LYS A 201 -16.06 -21.04 16.25
CA LYS A 201 -15.03 -21.61 15.37
C LYS A 201 -14.02 -22.40 16.18
N TYR A 202 -13.62 -23.56 15.67
CA TYR A 202 -12.66 -24.45 16.34
C TYR A 202 -11.31 -23.76 16.66
N TYR A 203 -10.94 -22.73 15.90
CA TYR A 203 -9.69 -21.98 16.05
C TYR A 203 -9.82 -20.72 16.92
N VAL A 204 -10.97 -20.45 17.56
CA VAL A 204 -11.15 -19.23 18.36
C VAL A 204 -10.09 -19.07 19.46
N HIS A 205 -9.71 -20.18 20.11
CA HIS A 205 -8.68 -20.20 21.14
C HIS A 205 -7.31 -19.74 20.62
N VAL A 206 -7.02 -19.93 19.33
CA VAL A 206 -5.79 -19.42 18.69
C VAL A 206 -5.86 -17.91 18.59
N LEU A 207 -7.00 -17.35 18.18
CA LEU A 207 -7.20 -15.90 18.09
C LEU A 207 -7.14 -15.24 19.47
N GLU A 208 -7.73 -15.86 20.49
CA GLU A 208 -7.63 -15.40 21.87
C GLU A 208 -6.18 -15.42 22.38
N GLY A 209 -5.43 -16.47 22.05
CA GLY A 209 -4.01 -16.57 22.37
C GLY A 209 -3.17 -15.49 21.69
N ILE A 210 -3.50 -15.16 20.42
CA ILE A 210 -2.88 -14.07 19.67
C ILE A 210 -3.16 -12.74 20.35
N SER A 211 -4.43 -12.44 20.68
CA SER A 211 -4.82 -11.18 21.32
C SER A 211 -4.13 -10.97 22.67
N LYS A 212 -4.12 -12.01 23.53
CA LYS A 212 -3.50 -11.96 24.86
C LYS A 212 -1.99 -11.68 24.83
N ASN A 213 -1.31 -12.04 23.75
CA ASN A 213 0.16 -11.98 23.65
C ASN A 213 0.62 -11.14 22.45
N ILE A 214 -0.18 -10.16 21.98
CA ILE A 214 0.03 -9.53 20.67
C ILE A 214 1.41 -8.88 20.49
N GLU A 215 1.88 -8.17 21.50
CA GLU A 215 3.20 -7.52 21.50
C GLU A 215 4.31 -8.56 21.43
N ARG A 216 4.31 -9.50 22.37
CA ARG A 216 5.26 -10.62 22.42
C ARG A 216 5.28 -11.41 21.11
N ASN A 217 4.12 -11.72 20.54
CA ASN A 217 4.01 -12.46 19.29
C ASN A 217 4.68 -11.68 18.14
N MET A 218 4.44 -10.37 18.05
CA MET A 218 5.08 -9.53 17.02
C MET A 218 6.60 -9.43 17.21
N GLU A 219 7.08 -9.29 18.44
CA GLU A 219 8.51 -9.26 18.74
C GLU A 219 9.19 -10.61 18.42
N GLU A 220 8.58 -11.72 18.84
CA GLU A 220 9.12 -13.06 18.60
C GLU A 220 9.14 -13.40 17.10
N CYS A 221 8.16 -12.93 16.31
CA CYS A 221 8.16 -13.10 14.86
C CYS A 221 9.39 -12.47 14.19
N VAL A 222 9.89 -11.34 14.72
CA VAL A 222 11.11 -10.70 14.22
C VAL A 222 12.35 -11.41 14.76
N ALA A 223 12.40 -11.67 16.07
CA ALA A 223 13.57 -12.25 16.73
C ALA A 223 13.91 -13.67 16.24
N LYS A 224 12.89 -14.48 15.91
CA LYS A 224 13.05 -15.87 15.44
C LYS A 224 13.16 -15.99 13.92
N ALA A 225 13.07 -14.89 13.17
CA ALA A 225 13.11 -14.93 11.72
C ALA A 225 14.50 -15.35 11.21
N LYS A 226 14.54 -16.33 10.29
CA LYS A 226 15.78 -16.72 9.59
C LYS A 226 16.26 -15.66 8.58
N GLY A 227 15.36 -14.78 8.18
CA GLY A 227 15.63 -13.69 7.27
C GLY A 227 14.54 -12.63 7.42
N LEU A 228 14.95 -11.39 7.63
CA LEU A 228 14.06 -10.25 7.72
C LEU A 228 13.82 -9.68 6.32
N VAL A 229 12.56 -9.33 6.06
CA VAL A 229 12.12 -8.77 4.78
C VAL A 229 11.22 -7.58 5.06
N TYR A 230 11.17 -6.63 4.12
CA TYR A 230 10.13 -5.61 4.15
C TYR A 230 8.82 -6.27 3.77
N GLY A 231 7.84 -6.25 4.67
CA GLY A 231 6.49 -6.76 4.43
C GLY A 231 5.58 -5.69 3.82
N HIS A 232 4.42 -6.12 3.29
CA HIS A 232 3.39 -5.19 2.79
C HIS A 232 2.78 -4.34 3.93
N GLY A 233 2.64 -4.91 5.13
CA GLY A 233 2.18 -4.19 6.33
C GLY A 233 0.66 -4.03 6.49
N ASP A 234 -0.14 -4.34 5.47
CA ASP A 234 -1.62 -4.28 5.49
C ASP A 234 -2.19 -5.16 4.36
N LEU A 235 -1.95 -6.47 4.43
CA LEU A 235 -2.28 -7.40 3.34
C LEU A 235 -3.70 -7.94 3.49
N TRP A 236 -4.63 -7.40 2.71
CA TRP A 236 -6.02 -7.86 2.65
C TRP A 236 -6.64 -7.50 1.29
N LYS A 237 -7.87 -7.98 1.03
CA LYS A 237 -8.45 -7.99 -0.32
C LYS A 237 -8.55 -6.63 -1.02
N GLU A 238 -8.78 -5.55 -0.27
CA GLU A 238 -8.91 -4.21 -0.85
C GLU A 238 -7.57 -3.57 -1.24
N ASN A 239 -6.46 -4.07 -0.66
CA ASN A 239 -5.12 -3.60 -0.95
C ASN A 239 -4.40 -4.43 -2.02
N ILE A 240 -5.08 -5.42 -2.61
CA ILE A 240 -4.53 -6.25 -3.69
C ILE A 240 -5.39 -6.09 -4.93
N LEU A 241 -4.74 -5.76 -6.04
CA LEU A 241 -5.37 -5.67 -7.34
C LEU A 241 -4.90 -6.81 -8.22
N PHE A 242 -5.83 -7.33 -9.02
CA PHE A 242 -5.62 -8.45 -9.93
C PHE A 242 -5.70 -7.98 -11.36
N LYS A 243 -4.90 -8.60 -12.23
CA LYS A 243 -4.98 -8.39 -13.67
C LYS A 243 -5.32 -9.72 -14.32
N TYR A 244 -6.52 -9.84 -14.85
CA TYR A 244 -7.01 -11.08 -15.43
C TYR A 244 -6.55 -11.20 -16.88
N SER A 245 -6.14 -12.42 -17.27
CA SER A 245 -5.94 -12.73 -18.67
C SER A 245 -7.30 -12.88 -19.36
N VAL A 246 -7.42 -12.32 -20.57
CA VAL A 246 -8.59 -12.58 -21.40
C VAL A 246 -8.50 -14.03 -21.86
N SER A 247 -9.39 -14.88 -21.37
CA SER A 247 -9.57 -16.23 -21.92
C SER A 247 -10.35 -16.09 -23.22
N ILE A 248 -9.67 -16.14 -24.37
CA ILE A 248 -10.35 -16.28 -25.66
C ILE A 248 -10.90 -17.70 -25.71
N VAL A 249 -12.20 -17.84 -25.41
CA VAL A 249 -12.91 -19.10 -25.65
C VAL A 249 -13.17 -19.18 -27.16
N TYR A 250 -12.36 -19.97 -27.86
CA TYR A 250 -12.69 -20.35 -29.23
C TYR A 250 -13.91 -21.26 -29.19
N TYR A 251 -15.06 -20.73 -29.62
CA TYR A 251 -16.16 -21.59 -30.06
C TYR A 251 -15.72 -22.19 -31.40
N HIS A 252 -15.26 -23.44 -31.37
CA HIS A 252 -15.29 -24.26 -32.57
C HIS A 252 -16.77 -24.49 -32.91
N THR A 253 -17.19 -23.93 -34.04
CA THR A 253 -18.46 -24.27 -34.70
C THR A 253 -18.31 -25.56 -35.47
#